data_AF-D7KGJ3-F1
#
_entry.id   AF-D7KGJ3-F1
#
_cell.length_a   1.000
_cell.length_b   1.000
_cell.length_c   1.000
_cell.angle_alpha   90.00
_cell.angle_beta   90.00
_cell.angle_gamma   90.00
#
_symmetry.space_group_name_H-M   'P 1'
#
loop_
_entity.id
_entity.type
_entity.pdbx_description
1 polymer ?
#
loop_
_entity_poly.entity_id
_entity_poly.type
_entity_poly.pdbx_seq_one_letter_code
_entity_poly.pdbx_strand_id
1 'polypeptide(L)'
;MKFSEDTTIYYRSYASGLIYFPNMRISNENDDVVRMICNPSTGQYAILPLDLRTGYQDVGGFLGFDPIGKQFKVLVFKRRVDDKLVYHIMILGTENMRWRENICPLTYGPYGYRWEHICINGVLYYIAADPDKEHDMIGCFDVRSEKFKFVHLAPYCFRYWSPKLINYKGKLGVINLEDDYYGGFSLKLRMWVLENVEKHEWSTYAYTLRAENKVVKVSQNLSVIGVTGSGDIVLANHNLYKPIYVFYFNPERNTLLCVEIQGVREEEEWFKNHKVYCFVNHVEDLRFDVMKTTSISPPEQSTSTSSI
;
A
#
# COMPACT_ATOMS: atom_id res chain seq x y z
N MET A 1 4.68 -11.70 11.87
CA MET A 1 3.74 -12.69 11.30
C MET A 1 4.47 -13.47 10.22
N LYS A 2 4.48 -14.80 10.29
CA LYS A 2 5.00 -15.68 9.23
C LYS A 2 3.81 -16.21 8.45
N PHE A 3 3.84 -16.08 7.13
CA PHE A 3 2.84 -16.65 6.23
C PHE A 3 3.40 -17.95 5.65
N SER A 4 2.56 -18.86 5.15
CA SER A 4 3.04 -20.06 4.48
C SER A 4 3.92 -19.69 3.28
N GLU A 5 4.92 -20.51 3.00
CA GLU A 5 5.94 -20.24 1.96
C GLU A 5 5.33 -20.08 0.55
N ASP A 6 4.13 -20.62 0.33
CA ASP A 6 3.41 -20.55 -0.94
C ASP A 6 2.48 -19.32 -1.06
N THR A 7 2.34 -18.52 0.01
CA THR A 7 1.48 -17.33 -0.03
C THR A 7 2.20 -16.18 -0.72
N THR A 8 1.99 -16.04 -2.02
CA THR A 8 2.45 -14.88 -2.78
C THR A 8 1.56 -13.67 -2.49
N ILE A 9 2.02 -12.81 -1.58
CA ILE A 9 1.27 -11.59 -1.21
C ILE A 9 1.65 -10.45 -2.18
N TYR A 10 0.88 -10.33 -3.27
CA TYR A 10 1.09 -9.28 -4.26
C TYR A 10 0.58 -7.91 -3.82
N TYR A 11 -0.50 -7.86 -3.02
CA TYR A 11 -1.19 -6.61 -2.69
C TYR A 11 -1.55 -6.52 -1.22
N ARG A 12 -1.37 -5.32 -0.65
CA ARG A 12 -1.60 -5.01 0.76
C ARG A 12 -1.98 -3.55 0.87
N SER A 13 -2.85 -3.24 1.82
CA SER A 13 -3.21 -1.87 2.14
C SER A 13 -2.92 -1.56 3.59
N TYR A 14 -2.16 -0.51 3.85
CA TYR A 14 -1.83 -0.08 5.20
C TYR A 14 -2.54 1.23 5.52
N ALA A 15 -3.22 1.27 6.68
CA ALA A 15 -3.78 2.49 7.22
C ALA A 15 -3.76 2.41 8.74
N SER A 16 -3.25 3.47 9.39
CA SER A 16 -3.32 3.69 10.84
C SER A 16 -3.01 2.45 11.70
N GLY A 17 -1.92 1.76 11.40
CA GLY A 17 -1.45 0.61 12.20
C GLY A 17 -1.97 -0.75 11.73
N LEU A 18 -2.98 -0.82 10.86
CA LEU A 18 -3.51 -2.08 10.34
C LEU A 18 -3.09 -2.35 8.90
N ILE A 19 -2.97 -3.64 8.57
CA ILE A 19 -2.70 -4.12 7.21
C ILE A 19 -3.89 -4.95 6.73
N TYR A 20 -4.47 -4.56 5.60
CA TYR A 20 -5.47 -5.31 4.87
C TYR A 20 -4.83 -6.10 3.72
N PHE A 21 -5.19 -7.37 3.63
CA PHE A 21 -4.80 -8.31 2.58
C PHE A 21 -6.05 -8.68 1.77
N PRO A 22 -6.21 -8.17 0.53
CA PRO A 22 -7.41 -8.42 -0.27
C PRO A 22 -7.49 -9.87 -0.77
N ASN A 23 -6.35 -10.49 -1.05
CA ASN A 23 -6.27 -11.82 -1.65
C ASN A 23 -5.22 -12.67 -0.92
N MET A 24 -5.63 -13.33 0.15
CA MET A 24 -4.76 -14.21 0.94
C MET A 24 -5.19 -15.66 0.82
N ARG A 25 -4.25 -16.57 0.56
CA ARG A 25 -4.48 -18.02 0.56
C ARG A 25 -4.27 -18.56 1.97
N ILE A 26 -5.20 -19.39 2.46
CA ILE A 26 -5.14 -19.99 3.81
C ILE A 26 -4.74 -21.46 3.76
N SER A 27 -4.99 -22.17 2.65
CA SER A 27 -4.63 -23.58 2.50
C SER A 27 -3.98 -23.85 1.15
N ASN A 28 -3.13 -24.87 1.09
CA ASN A 28 -2.53 -25.35 -0.15
C ASN A 28 -3.45 -26.32 -0.91
N GLU A 29 -4.52 -26.81 -0.28
CA GLU A 29 -5.41 -27.85 -0.82
C GLU A 29 -6.64 -27.29 -1.51
N ASN A 30 -7.16 -26.13 -1.06
CA ASN A 30 -8.23 -25.39 -1.71
C ASN A 30 -7.73 -24.00 -2.15
N ASP A 31 -8.15 -23.57 -3.34
CA ASP A 31 -7.95 -22.22 -3.91
C ASP A 31 -8.79 -21.13 -3.19
N ASP A 32 -9.14 -21.34 -1.92
CA ASP A 32 -9.95 -20.43 -1.12
C ASP A 32 -9.14 -19.18 -0.76
N VAL A 33 -9.32 -18.14 -1.58
CA VAL A 33 -8.76 -16.80 -1.36
C VAL A 33 -9.69 -16.04 -0.43
N VAL A 34 -9.14 -15.57 0.70
CA VAL A 34 -9.86 -14.76 1.67
C VAL A 34 -9.34 -13.33 1.75
N ARG A 35 -10.17 -12.48 2.33
CA ARG A 35 -9.83 -11.14 2.75
C ARG A 35 -9.46 -11.16 4.22
N MET A 36 -8.35 -10.53 4.58
CA MET A 36 -7.88 -10.54 5.96
C MET A 36 -7.40 -9.16 6.40
N ILE A 37 -7.56 -8.86 7.67
CA ILE A 37 -6.95 -7.71 8.33
C ILE A 37 -6.03 -8.21 9.43
N CYS A 38 -4.90 -7.54 9.57
CA CYS A 38 -3.86 -7.87 10.53
C CYS A 38 -3.45 -6.62 11.29
N ASN A 39 -3.26 -6.78 12.60
CA ASN A 39 -2.49 -5.87 13.42
C ASN A 39 -1.05 -6.42 13.51
N PRO A 40 -0.08 -5.82 12.80
CA PRO A 40 1.30 -6.30 12.81
C PRO A 40 1.98 -6.14 14.19
N SER A 41 1.52 -5.22 15.05
CA SER A 41 2.07 -4.98 16.39
C SER A 41 1.67 -6.08 17.37
N THR A 42 0.43 -6.55 17.30
CA THR A 42 -0.07 -7.63 18.19
C THR A 42 0.03 -9.02 17.55
N GLY A 43 0.23 -9.10 16.23
CA GLY A 43 0.19 -10.33 15.47
C GLY A 43 -1.21 -10.92 15.29
N GLN A 44 -2.25 -10.25 15.78
CA GLN A 44 -3.65 -10.68 15.61
C GLN A 44 -4.13 -10.42 14.19
N TYR A 45 -5.02 -11.29 13.70
CA TYR A 45 -5.66 -11.13 12.41
C TYR A 45 -7.12 -11.60 12.43
N ALA A 46 -7.88 -11.11 11.46
CA ALA A 46 -9.28 -11.44 11.26
C ALA A 46 -9.57 -11.69 9.79
N ILE A 47 -10.32 -12.75 9.50
CA ILE A 47 -10.86 -13.02 8.18
C ILE A 47 -12.17 -12.25 8.04
N LEU A 48 -12.27 -11.43 7.00
CA LEU A 48 -13.48 -10.65 6.74
C LEU A 48 -14.58 -11.55 6.14
N PRO A 49 -15.86 -11.29 6.46
CA PRO A 49 -16.98 -12.02 5.88
C PRO A 49 -16.93 -12.04 4.35
N LEU A 50 -17.22 -13.20 3.76
CA LEU A 50 -17.31 -13.34 2.32
C LEU A 50 -18.38 -12.42 1.74
N ASP A 51 -18.08 -11.90 0.57
CA ASP A 51 -19.00 -11.08 -0.18
C ASP A 51 -19.68 -11.94 -1.24
N LEU A 52 -20.78 -12.60 -0.85
CA LEU A 52 -21.47 -13.66 -1.58
C LEU A 52 -22.21 -13.20 -2.87
N ARG A 53 -21.96 -11.99 -3.36
CA ARG A 53 -22.64 -11.51 -4.57
C ARG A 53 -22.06 -12.18 -5.82
N THR A 54 -22.86 -13.03 -6.45
CA THR A 54 -22.52 -13.76 -7.67
C THR A 54 -22.45 -12.84 -8.88
N GLY A 55 -21.58 -13.15 -9.86
CA GLY A 55 -21.45 -12.39 -11.11
C GLY A 55 -20.54 -11.16 -11.06
N TYR A 56 -19.76 -11.00 -9.99
CA TYR A 56 -18.76 -9.95 -9.88
C TYR A 56 -17.35 -10.51 -9.96
N GLN A 57 -16.47 -9.84 -10.70
CA GLN A 57 -15.04 -10.09 -10.62
C GLN A 57 -14.42 -9.13 -9.59
N ASP A 58 -13.77 -9.69 -8.58
CA ASP A 58 -13.00 -8.92 -7.62
C ASP A 58 -11.80 -8.31 -8.32
N VAL A 59 -11.69 -6.99 -8.19
CA VAL A 59 -10.61 -6.25 -8.82
C VAL A 59 -9.53 -5.99 -7.80
N GLY A 60 -9.90 -5.52 -6.60
CA GLY A 60 -8.98 -5.36 -5.48
C GLY A 60 -9.61 -4.51 -4.38
N GLY A 61 -8.81 -4.00 -3.44
CA GLY A 61 -9.37 -3.18 -2.37
C GLY A 61 -8.33 -2.50 -1.50
N PHE A 62 -8.82 -1.55 -0.71
CA PHE A 62 -8.04 -0.64 0.10
C PHE A 62 -8.64 -0.52 1.49
N LEU A 63 -7.78 -0.19 2.46
CA LEU A 63 -8.14 0.13 3.82
C LEU A 63 -8.07 1.65 4.01
N GLY A 64 -9.15 2.22 4.53
CA GLY A 64 -9.22 3.62 4.95
C GLY A 64 -9.47 3.72 6.45
N PHE A 65 -9.01 4.81 7.04
CA PHE A 65 -9.24 5.14 8.45
C PHE A 65 -9.75 6.57 8.58
N ASP A 66 -10.91 6.75 9.21
CA ASP A 66 -11.43 8.05 9.64
C ASP A 66 -10.84 8.38 11.03
N PRO A 67 -9.88 9.33 11.15
CA PRO A 67 -9.26 9.66 12.43
C PRO A 67 -10.20 10.39 13.40
N ILE A 68 -11.23 11.06 12.90
CA ILE A 68 -12.16 11.81 13.76
C ILE A 68 -13.22 10.83 14.32
N GLY A 69 -13.68 9.89 13.49
CA GLY A 69 -14.69 8.88 13.88
C GLY A 69 -14.06 7.65 14.50
N LYS A 70 -12.73 7.53 14.41
CA LYS A 70 -11.91 6.39 14.84
C LYS A 70 -12.43 5.08 14.26
N GLN A 71 -12.75 5.09 12.97
CA GLN A 71 -13.40 4.00 12.29
C GLN A 71 -12.62 3.60 11.05
N PHE A 72 -12.37 2.30 10.93
CA PHE A 72 -11.80 1.72 9.72
C PHE A 72 -12.89 1.30 8.75
N LYS A 73 -12.63 1.49 7.46
CA LYS A 73 -13.49 1.00 6.38
C LYS A 73 -12.65 0.29 5.33
N VAL A 74 -13.14 -0.84 4.85
CA VAL A 74 -12.55 -1.59 3.74
C VAL A 74 -13.37 -1.28 2.50
N LEU A 75 -12.69 -0.82 1.45
CA LEU A 75 -13.25 -0.54 0.14
C LEU A 75 -12.80 -1.63 -0.82
N VAL A 76 -13.74 -2.32 -1.47
CA VAL A 76 -13.46 -3.38 -2.45
C VAL A 76 -14.06 -2.98 -3.78
N PHE A 77 -13.25 -2.93 -4.83
CA PHE A 77 -13.71 -2.66 -6.18
C PHE A 77 -14.06 -3.97 -6.88
N LYS A 78 -15.21 -3.98 -7.54
CA LYS A 78 -15.72 -5.13 -8.28
C LYS A 78 -16.23 -4.74 -9.65
N ARG A 79 -15.92 -5.57 -10.65
CA ARG A 79 -16.45 -5.42 -11.99
C ARG A 79 -17.68 -6.31 -12.16
N ARG A 80 -18.78 -5.72 -12.63
CA ARG A 80 -19.99 -6.45 -13.03
C ARG A 80 -19.85 -7.08 -14.41
N VAL A 81 -20.75 -8.01 -14.71
CA VAL A 81 -20.91 -8.59 -16.06
C VAL A 81 -21.22 -7.53 -17.12
N ASP A 82 -21.90 -6.43 -16.77
CA ASP A 82 -22.19 -5.30 -17.67
C ASP A 82 -21.04 -4.27 -17.75
N ASP A 83 -19.83 -4.68 -17.35
CA ASP A 83 -18.59 -3.86 -17.26
C ASP A 83 -18.68 -2.62 -16.36
N LYS A 84 -19.78 -2.44 -15.59
CA LYS A 84 -19.87 -1.38 -14.60
C LYS A 84 -19.00 -1.69 -13.39
N LEU A 85 -18.27 -0.66 -12.94
CA LEU A 85 -17.51 -0.72 -11.71
C LEU A 85 -18.42 -0.37 -10.52
N VAL A 86 -18.50 -1.29 -9.57
CA VAL A 86 -19.10 -1.02 -8.27
C VAL A 86 -18.01 -1.07 -7.21
N TYR A 87 -18.28 -0.46 -6.08
CA TYR A 87 -17.48 -0.68 -4.89
C TYR A 87 -18.36 -1.17 -3.75
N HIS A 88 -17.80 -2.07 -2.96
CA HIS A 88 -18.39 -2.58 -1.75
C HIS A 88 -17.62 -2.02 -0.58
N ILE A 89 -18.34 -1.55 0.43
CA ILE A 89 -17.77 -0.98 1.63
C ILE A 89 -18.20 -1.78 2.85
N MET A 90 -17.23 -2.07 3.71
CA MET A 90 -17.45 -2.67 5.02
C MET A 90 -16.84 -1.77 6.09
N ILE A 91 -17.60 -1.57 7.17
CA ILE A 91 -17.12 -0.89 8.37
C ILE A 91 -16.60 -1.97 9.33
N LEU A 92 -15.41 -1.77 9.87
CA LEU A 92 -14.82 -2.69 10.84
C LEU A 92 -15.14 -2.30 12.28
N GLY A 93 -15.03 -3.27 13.19
CA GLY A 93 -15.24 -3.09 14.62
C GLY A 93 -16.71 -2.95 15.07
N THR A 94 -17.68 -3.24 14.19
CA THR A 94 -19.11 -3.26 14.54
C THR A 94 -19.63 -4.69 14.69
N GLU A 95 -20.65 -4.90 15.52
CA GLU A 95 -21.28 -6.22 15.72
C GLU A 95 -21.91 -6.78 14.43
N ASN A 96 -22.29 -5.91 13.49
CA ASN A 96 -22.95 -6.27 12.24
C ASN A 96 -22.11 -5.88 11.02
N MET A 97 -21.01 -6.60 10.80
CA MET A 97 -20.17 -6.42 9.60
C MET A 97 -20.89 -6.93 8.36
N ARG A 98 -21.33 -6.00 7.53
CA ARG A 98 -21.98 -6.30 6.25
C ARG A 98 -21.43 -5.43 5.13
N TRP A 99 -21.31 -6.04 3.96
CA TRP A 99 -20.95 -5.34 2.74
C TRP A 99 -22.14 -4.49 2.26
N ARG A 100 -21.89 -3.21 2.02
CA ARG A 100 -22.82 -2.31 1.32
C ARG A 100 -22.26 -2.02 -0.06
N GLU A 101 -23.08 -2.22 -1.09
CA GLU A 101 -22.72 -1.92 -2.48
C GLU A 101 -23.09 -0.47 -2.81
N ASN A 102 -22.25 0.20 -3.60
CA ASN A 102 -22.55 1.46 -4.26
C ASN A 102 -21.91 1.50 -5.65
N ILE A 103 -22.44 2.38 -6.50
CA ILE A 103 -21.92 2.58 -7.86
C ILE A 103 -20.64 3.41 -7.76
N CYS A 104 -19.57 2.94 -8.41
CA CYS A 104 -18.37 3.73 -8.53
C CYS A 104 -18.58 4.79 -9.64
N PRO A 105 -18.26 6.07 -9.39
CA PRO A 105 -18.32 7.09 -10.43
C PRO A 105 -17.21 6.94 -11.49
N LEU A 106 -16.24 6.03 -11.31
CA LEU A 106 -15.25 5.66 -12.33
C LEU A 106 -15.74 4.48 -13.16
N THR A 107 -15.30 4.40 -14.41
CA THR A 107 -15.47 3.20 -15.25
C THR A 107 -14.15 2.44 -15.40
N TYR A 108 -14.23 1.22 -15.93
CA TYR A 108 -13.10 0.32 -16.09
C TYR A 108 -12.11 0.84 -17.14
N GLY A 109 -10.86 1.08 -16.74
CA GLY A 109 -9.79 1.46 -17.66
C GLY A 109 -9.20 0.23 -18.39
N PRO A 110 -8.83 0.34 -19.69
CA PRO A 110 -8.37 -0.79 -20.50
C PRO A 110 -7.04 -1.41 -20.03
N TYR A 111 -6.28 -0.71 -19.19
CA TYR A 111 -4.94 -1.12 -18.74
C TYR A 111 -4.90 -1.70 -17.32
N GLY A 112 -6.06 -2.02 -16.74
CA GLY A 112 -6.18 -2.55 -15.38
C GLY A 112 -5.91 -1.50 -14.29
N TYR A 113 -5.98 -1.93 -13.03
CA TYR A 113 -5.85 -1.06 -11.87
C TYR A 113 -4.41 -0.98 -11.40
N ARG A 114 -3.95 0.24 -11.11
CA ARG A 114 -2.75 0.47 -10.31
C ARG A 114 -3.14 0.44 -8.85
N TRP A 115 -2.51 -0.44 -8.10
CA TRP A 115 -2.82 -0.68 -6.69
C TRP A 115 -2.13 0.30 -5.74
N GLU A 116 -1.53 1.37 -6.27
CA GLU A 116 -0.90 2.39 -5.45
C GLU A 116 -1.95 3.27 -4.81
N HIS A 117 -1.89 3.36 -3.48
CA HIS A 117 -2.85 4.06 -2.64
C HIS A 117 -2.21 4.47 -1.32
N ILE A 118 -2.83 5.44 -0.65
CA ILE A 118 -2.44 5.87 0.69
C ILE A 118 -3.65 6.50 1.41
N CYS A 119 -3.80 6.24 2.70
CA CYS A 119 -4.80 6.91 3.53
C CYS A 119 -4.14 8.03 4.33
N ILE A 120 -4.57 9.28 4.09
CA ILE A 120 -4.03 10.48 4.74
C ILE A 120 -5.20 11.25 5.35
N ASN A 121 -5.16 11.48 6.67
CA ASN A 121 -6.10 12.35 7.38
C ASN A 121 -7.59 12.08 7.09
N GLY A 122 -7.99 10.81 6.95
CA GLY A 122 -9.39 10.46 6.66
C GLY A 122 -9.77 10.40 5.18
N VAL A 123 -8.81 10.65 4.28
CA VAL A 123 -9.01 10.54 2.83
C VAL A 123 -8.13 9.42 2.29
N LEU A 124 -8.74 8.46 1.61
CA LEU A 124 -8.06 7.42 0.87
C LEU A 124 -7.79 7.92 -0.55
N TYR A 125 -6.51 8.08 -0.88
CA TYR A 125 -6.03 8.43 -2.21
C TYR A 125 -5.58 7.18 -2.94
N TYR A 126 -5.89 7.07 -4.22
CA TYR A 126 -5.44 5.96 -5.06
C TYR A 126 -5.33 6.38 -6.52
N ILE A 127 -4.45 5.72 -7.26
CA ILE A 127 -4.30 5.97 -8.70
C ILE A 127 -5.42 5.23 -9.45
N ALA A 128 -6.17 5.96 -10.27
CA ALA A 128 -7.23 5.46 -11.12
C ALA A 128 -6.93 5.76 -12.58
N ALA A 129 -7.48 4.96 -13.50
CA ALA A 129 -7.46 5.30 -14.92
C ALA A 129 -8.56 6.32 -15.23
N ASP A 130 -8.27 7.30 -16.08
CA ASP A 130 -9.30 8.10 -16.74
C ASP A 130 -9.92 7.27 -17.87
N PRO A 131 -11.25 7.08 -17.90
CA PRO A 131 -11.91 6.36 -18.99
C PRO A 131 -11.84 7.09 -20.34
N ASP A 132 -11.81 8.42 -20.29
CA ASP A 132 -11.98 9.29 -21.46
C ASP A 132 -10.66 9.91 -21.92
N LYS A 133 -9.54 9.65 -21.20
CA LYS A 133 -8.22 10.23 -21.48
C LYS A 133 -7.09 9.21 -21.35
N GLU A 134 -5.95 9.53 -21.96
CA GLU A 134 -4.70 8.74 -21.86
C GLU A 134 -3.97 8.89 -20.51
N HIS A 135 -4.47 9.71 -19.58
CA HIS A 135 -3.77 10.08 -18.35
C HIS A 135 -4.42 9.49 -17.10
N ASP A 136 -3.59 9.04 -16.15
CA ASP A 136 -4.09 8.56 -14.85
C ASP A 136 -4.68 9.73 -14.04
N MET A 137 -5.62 9.42 -13.13
CA MET A 137 -6.22 10.34 -12.16
C MET A 137 -5.93 9.87 -10.73
N ILE A 138 -6.12 10.78 -9.78
CA ILE A 138 -6.16 10.46 -8.36
C ILE A 138 -7.62 10.41 -7.91
N GLY A 139 -8.07 9.23 -7.50
CA GLY A 139 -9.30 9.07 -6.74
C GLY A 139 -9.09 9.49 -5.29
N CYS A 140 -9.96 10.37 -4.80
CA CYS A 140 -9.98 10.86 -3.42
C CYS A 140 -11.28 10.38 -2.78
N PHE A 141 -11.20 9.37 -1.92
CA PHE A 141 -12.35 8.84 -1.20
C PHE A 141 -12.34 9.33 0.25
N ASP A 142 -13.30 10.18 0.61
CA ASP A 142 -13.48 10.61 1.99
C ASP A 142 -14.07 9.45 2.81
N VAL A 143 -13.28 8.89 3.72
CA VAL A 143 -13.62 7.64 4.44
C VAL A 143 -14.87 7.84 5.28
N ARG A 144 -15.08 9.03 5.84
CA ARG A 144 -16.22 9.32 6.70
C ARG A 144 -17.51 9.42 5.91
N SER A 145 -17.56 10.35 4.96
CA SER A 145 -18.74 10.71 4.19
C SER A 145 -19.01 9.76 3.03
N GLU A 146 -18.04 8.90 2.70
CA GLU A 146 -18.09 7.92 1.61
C GLU A 146 -18.26 8.56 0.24
N LYS A 147 -17.72 9.78 0.07
CA LYS A 147 -17.82 10.56 -1.17
C LYS A 147 -16.50 10.53 -1.94
N PHE A 148 -16.62 10.50 -3.27
CA PHE A 148 -15.49 10.56 -4.19
C PHE A 148 -15.28 11.97 -4.72
N LYS A 149 -14.02 12.33 -4.91
CA LYS A 149 -13.55 13.40 -5.77
C LYS A 149 -12.43 12.87 -6.65
N PHE A 150 -12.22 13.49 -7.81
CA PHE A 150 -11.18 13.09 -8.74
C PHE A 150 -10.35 14.30 -9.12
N VAL A 151 -9.03 14.13 -9.10
CA VAL A 151 -8.07 15.15 -9.50
C VAL A 151 -7.20 14.55 -10.59
N HIS A 152 -6.92 15.31 -11.64
CA HIS A 152 -5.97 14.87 -12.65
C HIS A 152 -4.58 14.73 -12.03
N LEU A 153 -3.87 13.64 -12.39
CA LEU A 153 -2.49 13.48 -11.98
C LEU A 153 -1.65 14.63 -12.52
N ALA A 154 -0.61 15.02 -11.78
CA ALA A 154 0.22 16.16 -12.15
C ALA A 154 0.77 16.01 -13.59
N PRO A 155 0.81 17.09 -14.39
CA PRO A 155 1.39 17.08 -15.72
C PRO A 155 2.83 16.54 -15.68
N TYR A 156 3.21 15.73 -16.68
CA TYR A 156 4.53 15.11 -16.78
C TYR A 156 4.87 14.08 -15.68
N CYS A 157 3.89 13.66 -14.88
CA CYS A 157 4.04 12.45 -14.07
C CYS A 157 3.97 11.22 -14.99
N PHE A 158 5.13 10.66 -15.32
CA PHE A 158 5.23 9.56 -16.27
C PHE A 158 4.71 8.25 -15.68
N ARG A 159 3.72 7.68 -16.37
CA ARG A 159 3.08 6.41 -16.02
C ARG A 159 4.06 5.23 -15.98
N TYR A 160 5.10 5.24 -16.81
CA TYR A 160 6.03 4.10 -16.94
C TYR A 160 6.97 3.89 -15.74
N TRP A 161 7.09 4.85 -14.82
CA TRP A 161 8.06 4.77 -13.70
C TRP A 161 7.46 4.41 -12.35
N SER A 162 6.29 3.75 -12.33
CA SER A 162 5.64 3.25 -11.10
C SER A 162 5.56 4.31 -9.97
N PRO A 163 4.74 5.36 -10.14
CA PRO A 163 4.61 6.44 -9.16
C PRO A 163 4.26 5.91 -7.78
N LYS A 164 4.87 6.49 -6.75
CA LYS A 164 4.55 6.25 -5.34
C LYS A 164 3.70 7.39 -4.79
N LEU A 165 2.60 7.07 -4.11
CA LEU A 165 1.85 8.05 -3.34
C LEU A 165 2.45 8.15 -1.93
N ILE A 166 2.61 9.38 -1.45
CA ILE A 166 3.23 9.68 -0.16
C ILE A 166 2.41 10.70 0.63
N ASN A 167 2.54 10.64 1.95
CA ASN A 167 2.04 11.66 2.85
C ASN A 167 3.16 12.68 3.10
N TYR A 168 3.17 13.78 2.34
CA TYR A 168 4.15 14.84 2.52
C TYR A 168 3.55 15.94 3.42
N LYS A 169 3.90 15.91 4.70
CA LYS A 169 3.46 16.91 5.70
C LYS A 169 1.93 17.09 5.75
N GLY A 170 1.18 15.99 5.67
CA GLY A 170 -0.28 15.98 5.70
C GLY A 170 -0.96 16.21 4.36
N LYS A 171 -0.19 16.43 3.28
CA LYS A 171 -0.69 16.58 1.91
C LYS A 171 -0.36 15.34 1.08
N LEU A 172 -1.16 15.09 0.05
CA LEU A 172 -0.85 14.07 -0.93
C LEU A 172 0.37 14.51 -1.75
N GLY A 173 1.40 13.66 -1.79
CA GLY A 173 2.49 13.77 -2.74
C GLY A 173 2.56 12.57 -3.66
N VAL A 174 3.17 12.76 -4.82
CA VAL A 174 3.50 11.72 -5.80
C VAL A 174 4.99 11.78 -6.08
N ILE A 175 5.70 10.65 -6.03
CA ILE A 175 7.11 10.58 -6.40
C ILE A 175 7.31 9.62 -7.58
N ASN A 176 8.08 10.08 -8.56
CA ASN A 176 8.72 9.24 -9.57
C ASN A 176 10.23 9.22 -9.34
N LEU A 177 10.82 8.03 -9.38
CA LEU A 177 12.26 7.82 -9.39
C LEU A 177 12.70 7.44 -10.80
N GLU A 178 13.69 8.15 -11.33
CA GLU A 178 14.35 7.84 -12.60
C GLU A 178 15.79 7.41 -12.32
N ASP A 179 16.19 6.25 -12.85
CA ASP A 179 17.57 5.79 -12.84
C ASP A 179 18.38 6.49 -13.95
N ASP A 180 19.61 6.91 -13.64
CA ASP A 180 20.57 7.28 -14.67
C ASP A 180 21.09 6.00 -15.35
N TYR A 181 20.91 5.90 -16.67
CA TYR A 181 21.12 4.69 -17.50
C TYR A 181 22.56 4.11 -17.45
N TYR A 182 23.50 4.77 -16.76
CA TYR A 182 24.93 4.44 -16.75
C TYR A 182 25.42 3.68 -15.50
N GLY A 183 24.53 3.05 -14.73
CA GLY A 183 24.92 2.09 -13.69
C GLY A 183 25.54 2.71 -12.42
N GLY A 184 25.32 4.01 -12.21
CA GLY A 184 25.66 4.72 -10.97
C GLY A 184 24.43 5.02 -10.11
N PHE A 185 24.64 5.29 -8.82
CA PHE A 185 23.61 5.76 -7.88
C PHE A 185 23.29 7.24 -8.12
N SER A 186 22.83 7.56 -9.33
CA SER A 186 22.28 8.87 -9.69
C SER A 186 20.78 8.68 -9.90
N LEU A 187 20.00 9.02 -8.88
CA LEU A 187 18.54 8.96 -8.97
C LEU A 187 18.00 10.38 -9.15
N LYS A 188 17.21 10.58 -10.20
CA LYS A 188 16.40 11.80 -10.30
C LYS A 188 15.07 11.53 -9.63
N LEU A 189 14.84 12.21 -8.51
CA LEU A 189 13.59 12.17 -7.78
C LEU A 189 12.75 13.37 -8.21
N ARG A 190 11.62 13.11 -8.87
CA ARG A 190 10.59 14.13 -9.10
C ARG A 190 9.46 13.94 -8.12
N MET A 191 9.06 15.02 -7.48
CA MET A 191 7.98 15.03 -6.51
C MET A 191 6.95 16.09 -6.88
N TRP A 192 5.68 15.70 -6.82
CA TRP A 192 4.55 16.61 -6.95
C TRP A 192 3.76 16.61 -5.65
N VAL A 193 3.40 17.77 -5.12
CA VAL A 193 2.59 17.90 -3.89
C VAL A 193 1.27 18.60 -4.25
N LEU A 194 0.16 17.98 -3.89
CA LEU A 194 -1.18 18.52 -4.13
C LEU A 194 -1.45 19.62 -3.10
N GLU A 195 -1.43 20.87 -3.54
CA GLU A 195 -1.65 22.04 -2.69
C GLU A 195 -3.14 22.30 -2.47
N ASN A 196 -3.94 22.09 -3.50
CA ASN A 196 -5.37 22.32 -3.46
C ASN A 196 -6.12 21.29 -4.30
N VAL A 197 -6.93 20.46 -3.64
CA VAL A 197 -7.76 19.42 -4.27
C VAL A 197 -8.83 20.03 -5.17
N GLU A 198 -9.45 21.14 -4.80
CA GLU A 198 -10.55 21.76 -5.57
C GLU A 198 -10.06 22.50 -6.80
N LYS A 199 -8.89 23.17 -6.69
CA LYS A 199 -8.28 23.92 -7.78
C LYS A 199 -7.35 23.09 -8.66
N HIS A 200 -7.09 21.83 -8.27
CA HIS A 200 -6.17 20.93 -8.95
C HIS A 200 -4.74 21.52 -9.05
N GLU A 201 -4.30 22.24 -8.01
CA GLU A 201 -3.01 22.94 -7.97
C GLU A 201 -1.92 22.03 -7.39
N TRP A 202 -0.81 21.89 -8.13
CA TRP A 202 0.33 21.05 -7.76
C TRP A 202 1.62 21.87 -7.69
N SER A 203 2.39 21.68 -6.61
CA SER A 203 3.79 22.11 -6.54
C SER A 203 4.70 21.02 -7.10
N THR A 204 5.72 21.38 -7.88
CA THR A 204 6.66 20.43 -8.49
C THR A 204 8.07 20.66 -7.97
N TYR A 205 8.76 19.56 -7.65
CA TYR A 205 10.13 19.55 -7.16
C TYR A 205 10.94 18.49 -7.89
N ALA A 206 12.23 18.76 -8.11
CA ALA A 206 13.14 17.82 -8.74
C ALA A 206 14.48 17.84 -8.00
N TYR A 207 14.98 16.66 -7.68
CA TYR A 207 16.22 16.47 -6.94
C TYR A 207 17.09 15.43 -7.64
N THR A 208 18.40 15.61 -7.57
CA THR A 208 19.37 14.58 -7.98
C THR A 208 20.00 14.03 -6.71
N LEU A 209 19.70 12.77 -6.40
CA LEU A 209 20.28 12.09 -5.25
C LEU A 209 21.65 11.55 -5.65
N ARG A 210 22.69 11.95 -4.92
CA ARG A 210 24.07 11.47 -5.07
C ARG A 210 24.57 10.97 -3.72
N ALA A 211 25.15 9.78 -3.69
CA ALA A 211 25.89 9.33 -2.51
C ALA A 211 27.36 9.73 -2.68
N GLU A 212 27.82 10.76 -1.96
CA GLU A 212 29.18 11.31 -2.10
C GLU A 212 30.29 10.43 -1.49
N ASN A 213 29.98 9.25 -0.95
CA ASN A 213 30.97 8.33 -0.41
C ASN A 213 30.85 6.91 -0.97
N LYS A 214 31.97 6.47 -1.54
CA LYS A 214 32.45 5.11 -1.84
C LYS A 214 31.53 3.94 -1.42
N VAL A 215 31.21 3.11 -2.42
CA VAL A 215 30.85 1.68 -2.27
C VAL A 215 29.49 1.41 -1.62
N VAL A 216 28.42 2.01 -2.13
CA VAL A 216 27.18 1.23 -2.23
C VAL A 216 26.81 1.11 -3.68
N LYS A 217 27.31 0.06 -4.33
CA LYS A 217 26.70 -0.47 -5.55
C LYS A 217 25.32 -1.01 -5.15
N VAL A 218 24.36 -0.15 -4.80
CA VAL A 218 22.94 -0.51 -4.82
C VAL A 218 22.58 -0.59 -6.30
N SER A 219 23.09 -1.62 -6.97
CA SER A 219 22.71 -1.93 -8.34
C SER A 219 21.27 -2.42 -8.28
N GLN A 220 20.38 -1.47 -8.54
CA GLN A 220 18.99 -1.63 -8.95
C GLN A 220 17.99 -2.03 -7.86
N ASN A 221 16.79 -1.44 -7.98
CA ASN A 221 15.56 -1.67 -7.20
C ASN A 221 15.41 -0.92 -5.87
N LEU A 222 15.85 0.34 -5.78
CA LEU A 222 15.34 1.21 -4.73
C LEU A 222 13.90 1.60 -5.01
N SER A 223 13.08 1.61 -3.96
CA SER A 223 11.70 2.05 -4.01
C SER A 223 11.44 3.08 -2.92
N VAL A 224 10.56 4.03 -3.21
CA VAL A 224 10.07 4.98 -2.22
C VAL A 224 9.18 4.23 -1.22
N ILE A 225 9.54 4.27 0.05
CA ILE A 225 8.76 3.67 1.12
C ILE A 225 7.69 4.66 1.62
N GLY A 226 8.07 5.93 1.78
CA GLY A 226 7.20 6.99 2.25
C GLY A 226 7.99 8.17 2.80
N VAL A 227 7.33 8.99 3.62
CA VAL A 227 7.92 10.18 4.24
C VAL A 227 7.75 10.13 5.75
N THR A 228 8.81 10.42 6.50
CA THR A 228 8.79 10.46 7.97
C THR A 228 8.06 11.71 8.49
N GLY A 229 7.72 11.74 9.78
CA GLY A 229 7.17 12.95 10.43
C GLY A 229 8.09 14.19 10.33
N SER A 230 9.41 14.00 10.20
CA SER A 230 10.39 15.07 9.99
C SER A 230 10.49 15.55 8.53
N GLY A 231 9.80 14.89 7.60
CA GLY A 231 9.82 15.23 6.17
C GLY A 231 10.91 14.52 5.37
N ASP A 232 11.56 13.50 5.92
CA ASP A 232 12.56 12.70 5.20
C ASP A 232 11.86 11.69 4.29
N ILE A 233 12.16 11.72 3.00
CA ILE A 233 11.77 10.70 2.03
C ILE A 233 12.65 9.48 2.26
N VAL A 234 12.02 8.34 2.53
CA VAL A 234 12.70 7.07 2.82
C VAL A 234 12.72 6.20 1.57
N LEU A 235 13.92 5.76 1.18
CA LEU A 235 14.13 4.82 0.08
C LEU A 235 14.78 3.54 0.61
N ALA A 236 14.32 2.38 0.17
CA ALA A 236 14.93 1.10 0.52
C ALA A 236 14.74 0.06 -0.59
N ASN A 237 15.51 -1.02 -0.52
CA ASN A 237 15.29 -2.23 -1.32
C ASN A 237 14.40 -3.21 -0.52
N HIS A 238 13.64 -4.04 -1.24
CA HIS A 238 12.70 -5.01 -0.68
C HIS A 238 13.32 -6.39 -0.38
N ASN A 239 14.61 -6.59 -0.60
CA ASN A 239 15.24 -7.91 -0.57
C ASN A 239 16.03 -8.20 0.72
N LEU A 240 15.87 -9.41 1.28
CA LEU A 240 16.53 -9.84 2.54
C LEU A 240 17.95 -10.42 2.40
N TYR A 241 18.38 -10.78 1.18
CA TYR A 241 19.61 -11.56 0.94
C TYR A 241 20.91 -10.75 1.00
N LYS A 242 20.85 -9.45 1.33
CA LYS A 242 21.99 -8.52 1.45
C LYS A 242 21.76 -7.57 2.62
N PRO A 243 22.79 -6.87 3.12
CA PRO A 243 22.57 -5.71 3.98
C PRO A 243 21.52 -4.80 3.35
N ILE A 244 20.50 -4.46 4.13
CA ILE A 244 19.42 -3.58 3.69
C ILE A 244 19.91 -2.16 3.88
N TYR A 245 20.08 -1.45 2.77
CA TYR A 245 20.40 -0.02 2.81
C TYR A 245 19.11 0.78 2.80
N VAL A 246 18.96 1.64 3.82
CA VAL A 246 17.86 2.59 3.94
C VAL A 246 18.42 3.99 3.78
N PHE A 247 17.88 4.73 2.82
CA PHE A 247 18.26 6.10 2.55
C PHE A 247 17.19 7.04 3.09
N TYR A 248 17.63 8.10 3.77
CA TYR A 248 16.79 9.19 4.25
C TYR A 248 17.21 10.46 3.51
N PHE A 249 16.36 10.93 2.60
CA PHE A 249 16.57 12.16 1.88
C PHE A 249 15.67 13.26 2.43
N ASN A 250 16.25 14.37 2.87
CA ASN A 250 15.49 15.54 3.31
C ASN A 250 15.46 16.60 2.19
N PRO A 251 14.30 16.90 1.58
CA PRO A 251 14.21 17.90 0.51
C PRO A 251 14.53 19.33 0.94
N GLU A 252 14.31 19.68 2.22
CA GLU A 252 14.51 21.05 2.74
C GLU A 252 15.97 21.32 3.06
N ARG A 253 16.65 20.32 3.63
CA ARG A 253 18.08 20.40 3.95
C ARG A 253 18.96 19.98 2.78
N ASN A 254 18.37 19.35 1.77
CA ASN A 254 19.05 18.70 0.65
C ASN A 254 20.15 17.73 1.12
N THR A 255 19.85 16.96 2.17
CA THR A 255 20.79 16.00 2.77
C THR A 255 20.33 14.59 2.48
N LEU A 256 21.29 13.71 2.14
CA LEU A 256 21.06 12.28 1.97
C LEU A 256 21.86 11.52 3.03
N LEU A 257 21.16 10.80 3.90
CA LEU A 257 21.75 9.87 4.87
C LEU A 257 21.53 8.44 4.39
N CYS A 258 22.50 7.56 4.60
CA CYS A 258 22.38 6.14 4.36
C CYS A 258 22.62 5.39 5.67
N VAL A 259 21.76 4.41 5.96
CA VAL A 259 21.89 3.50 7.10
C VAL A 259 21.92 2.08 6.56
N GLU A 260 22.91 1.31 6.99
CA GLU A 260 23.00 -0.11 6.71
C GLU A 260 22.36 -0.91 7.84
N ILE A 261 21.42 -1.78 7.50
CA ILE A 261 20.82 -2.75 8.40
C ILE A 261 21.36 -4.12 8.01
N GLN A 262 21.97 -4.83 8.95
CA GLN A 262 22.49 -6.17 8.71
C GLN A 262 21.33 -7.12 8.34
N GLY A 263 21.44 -7.77 7.18
CA GLY A 263 20.48 -8.77 6.72
C GLY A 263 20.64 -10.11 7.44
N VAL A 264 19.77 -11.07 7.12
CA VAL A 264 19.92 -12.46 7.59
C VAL A 264 21.00 -13.12 6.74
N ARG A 265 21.99 -13.77 7.38
CA ARG A 265 23.24 -14.25 6.76
C ARG A 265 23.01 -15.23 5.59
N GLU A 266 24.01 -15.24 4.71
CA GLU A 266 24.13 -15.82 3.36
C GLU A 266 23.99 -17.35 3.21
N GLU A 267 23.72 -18.12 4.28
CA GLU A 267 24.08 -19.54 4.26
C GLU A 267 23.15 -20.47 3.46
N GLU A 268 21.98 -20.03 3.00
CA GLU A 268 21.07 -20.97 2.33
C GLU A 268 20.33 -20.39 1.10
N GLU A 269 20.36 -21.12 -0.02
CA GLU A 269 19.84 -20.68 -1.33
C GLU A 269 18.32 -20.40 -1.35
N TRP A 270 17.59 -20.75 -0.30
CA TRP A 270 16.13 -20.59 -0.17
C TRP A 270 15.68 -19.14 0.16
N PHE A 271 16.59 -18.22 0.46
CA PHE A 271 16.24 -16.83 0.81
C PHE A 271 15.89 -15.92 -0.39
N LYS A 272 16.08 -16.36 -1.65
CA LYS A 272 15.87 -15.51 -2.84
C LYS A 272 14.44 -14.99 -3.02
N ASN A 273 13.45 -15.60 -2.37
CA ASN A 273 12.03 -15.23 -2.48
C ASN A 273 11.48 -14.41 -1.29
N HIS A 274 12.32 -14.05 -0.31
CA HIS A 274 11.86 -13.31 0.86
C HIS A 274 11.84 -11.79 0.62
N LYS A 275 10.66 -11.18 0.79
CA LYS A 275 10.44 -9.73 0.61
C LYS A 275 10.16 -9.01 1.93
N VAL A 276 10.81 -7.87 2.13
CA VAL A 276 10.53 -6.92 3.22
C VAL A 276 9.60 -5.82 2.73
N TYR A 277 8.62 -5.50 3.57
CA TYR A 277 7.71 -4.39 3.36
C TYR A 277 7.86 -3.44 4.53
N CYS A 278 8.28 -2.23 4.23
CA CYS A 278 8.51 -1.17 5.20
C CYS A 278 7.31 -0.22 5.19
N PHE A 279 6.93 0.26 6.37
CA PHE A 279 5.90 1.29 6.54
C PHE A 279 6.48 2.39 7.42
N VAL A 280 6.49 3.61 6.90
CA VAL A 280 6.93 4.78 7.68
C VAL A 280 5.84 5.21 8.67
N ASN A 281 6.26 5.82 9.78
CA ASN A 281 5.37 6.35 10.82
C ASN A 281 4.35 5.33 11.34
N HIS A 282 4.75 4.06 11.45
CA HIS A 282 3.92 3.07 12.12
C HIS A 282 3.79 3.46 13.60
N VAL A 283 2.54 3.55 14.05
CA VAL A 283 2.18 3.78 15.45
C VAL A 283 1.38 2.57 15.88
N GLU A 284 1.77 1.97 16.99
CA GLU A 284 1.07 0.82 17.56
C GLU A 284 -0.30 1.27 18.06
N ASP A 285 -1.36 0.71 17.48
CA ASP A 285 -2.71 0.79 18.04
C ASP A 285 -3.03 -0.51 18.77
N LEU A 286 -2.88 -0.48 20.09
CA LEU A 286 -3.19 -1.62 20.97
C LEU A 286 -4.67 -1.71 21.36
N ARG A 287 -5.50 -0.74 20.94
CA ARG A 287 -6.91 -0.64 21.37
C ARG A 287 -7.86 -1.25 20.36
N PHE A 288 -7.48 -1.29 19.09
CA PHE A 288 -8.28 -1.94 18.06
C PHE A 288 -8.11 -3.46 18.13
N ASP A 289 -9.12 -4.13 18.68
CA ASP A 289 -9.19 -5.58 18.75
C ASP A 289 -9.69 -6.15 17.43
N VAL A 290 -8.75 -6.61 16.61
CA VAL A 290 -9.04 -7.24 15.32
C VAL A 290 -9.88 -8.51 15.51
N MET A 291 -9.76 -9.24 16.62
CA MET A 291 -10.51 -10.50 16.82
C MET A 291 -12.00 -10.27 17.10
N LYS A 292 -12.38 -9.11 17.65
CA LYS A 292 -13.80 -8.72 17.75
C LYS A 292 -14.46 -8.47 16.39
N THR A 293 -13.69 -8.52 15.30
CA THR A 293 -14.20 -8.31 13.95
C THR A 293 -14.66 -9.59 13.24
N THR A 294 -14.53 -10.78 13.85
CA THR A 294 -14.97 -12.05 13.24
C THR A 294 -16.03 -12.78 14.06
N SER A 295 -16.85 -13.55 13.34
CA SER A 295 -17.68 -14.64 13.87
C SER A 295 -17.02 -16.01 13.71
N ILE A 296 -15.79 -16.07 13.20
CA ILE A 296 -15.05 -17.30 12.90
C ILE A 296 -13.71 -17.26 13.63
N SER A 297 -13.54 -18.18 14.56
CA SER A 297 -12.29 -18.40 15.30
C SER A 297 -11.17 -18.84 14.34
N PRO A 298 -9.90 -18.49 14.59
CA PRO A 298 -8.79 -19.06 13.83
C PRO A 298 -8.78 -20.59 13.97
N PRO A 299 -8.42 -21.35 12.93
CA PRO A 299 -8.28 -22.80 13.04
C PRO A 299 -7.21 -23.12 14.09
N GLU A 300 -7.53 -24.06 15.00
CA GLU A 300 -6.58 -24.56 15.98
C GLU A 300 -5.33 -25.07 15.26
N GLN A 301 -4.16 -24.51 15.60
CA GLN A 301 -2.90 -25.12 15.21
C GLN A 301 -2.81 -26.45 15.96
N SER A 302 -3.06 -27.56 15.25
CA SER A 302 -2.75 -28.88 15.75
C SER A 302 -1.23 -28.97 15.93
N THR A 303 -0.80 -28.81 17.19
CA THR A 303 0.54 -29.19 17.60
C THR A 303 0.55 -30.72 17.68
N SER A 304 0.76 -31.37 16.54
CA SER A 304 1.23 -32.75 16.53
C SER A 304 2.68 -32.77 17.01
N THR A 305 2.86 -32.78 18.32
CA THR A 305 4.08 -33.30 18.94
C THR A 305 4.14 -34.79 18.65
N SER A 306 4.79 -35.18 17.56
CA SER A 306 5.30 -36.54 17.41
C SER A 306 6.61 -36.64 18.17
N SER A 307 6.50 -37.14 19.40
CA SER A 307 7.62 -37.65 20.18
C SER A 307 7.93 -39.08 19.72
N ILE A 308 9.16 -39.27 19.24
CA ILE A 308 10.13 -40.37 19.42
C ILE A 308 11.01 -40.42 18.17
#